data_AF-A0AAD8GNX6-F1
#
_entry.id   AF-A0AAD8GNX6-F1
#
_cell.length_a   1.000
_cell.length_b   1.000
_cell.length_c   1.000
_cell.angle_alpha   90.00
_cell.angle_beta   90.00
_cell.angle_gamma   90.00
#
_symmetry.space_group_name_H-M   'P 1'
#
loop_
_entity.id
_entity.type
_entity.pdbx_description
1 polymer ?
#
loop_
_entity_poly.entity_id
_entity_poly.type
_entity_poly.pdbx_seq_one_letter_code
_entity_poly.pdbx_strand_id
1 'polypeptide(L)'
;MDESTNSSQNQTKKRTCGPTVCKKLKEQTANKDVEKTIELNEYGRPKPGKWKSQFTTYIGVIGRQRVDINTESWKVVNQGLKNTIWQDIKGEWNIKDDEHKKRIMKRVGKLWKDFKSRMVDKLFEGEDPCEKYDYIKKEQWEKFRKAKETPEFKEIRSLEG
;
A
#
# COMPACT_ATOMS: atom_id res chain seq x y z
N MET A 1 -55.73 -9.84 -1.46
CA MET A 1 -55.25 -8.48 -1.77
C MET A 1 -53.78 -8.60 -2.06
N ASP A 2 -53.49 -8.47 -3.35
CA ASP A 2 -52.16 -8.47 -3.93
C ASP A 2 -51.52 -7.11 -3.63
N GLU A 3 -50.34 -7.06 -3.02
CA GLU A 3 -49.47 -5.90 -3.20
C GLU A 3 -48.01 -6.36 -3.18
N SER A 4 -47.55 -6.65 -4.39
CA SER A 4 -46.14 -6.70 -4.74
C SER A 4 -45.50 -5.31 -4.52
N THR A 5 -44.42 -5.22 -3.74
CA THR A 5 -43.53 -4.05 -3.81
C THR A 5 -42.10 -4.51 -4.09
N ASN A 6 -41.79 -4.47 -5.39
CA ASN A 6 -40.45 -4.50 -5.96
C ASN A 6 -39.69 -3.24 -5.52
N SER A 7 -38.48 -3.38 -4.98
CA SER A 7 -37.58 -2.24 -4.76
C SER A 7 -36.16 -2.54 -5.21
N SER A 8 -35.94 -2.22 -6.49
CA SER A 8 -34.74 -1.73 -7.17
C SER A 8 -33.41 -1.75 -6.39
N GLN A 9 -32.55 -2.71 -6.73
CA GLN A 9 -31.13 -2.70 -6.38
C GLN A 9 -30.38 -1.68 -7.26
N ASN A 10 -30.16 -0.47 -6.74
CA ASN A 10 -29.31 0.53 -7.40
C ASN A 10 -27.83 0.29 -7.02
N GLN A 11 -27.09 -0.43 -7.86
CA GLN A 11 -25.66 -0.68 -7.65
C GLN A 11 -24.84 0.60 -7.91
N THR A 12 -24.44 1.30 -6.85
CA THR A 12 -23.49 2.40 -6.96
C THR A 12 -22.11 1.86 -7.33
N LYS A 13 -21.62 2.17 -8.53
CA LYS A 13 -20.26 1.82 -8.97
C LYS A 13 -19.25 2.44 -8.00
N LYS A 14 -18.55 1.59 -7.24
CA LYS A 14 -17.48 1.98 -6.32
C LYS A 14 -16.40 2.76 -7.08
N ARG A 15 -16.03 3.94 -6.58
CA ARG A 15 -14.91 4.72 -7.12
C ARG A 15 -13.61 3.94 -6.86
N THR A 16 -13.06 3.30 -7.88
CA THR A 16 -11.78 2.61 -7.80
C THR A 16 -10.66 3.62 -8.04
N CYS A 17 -9.86 3.90 -7.01
CA CYS A 17 -8.67 4.73 -7.18
C CYS A 17 -7.62 3.93 -7.96
N GLY A 18 -7.17 4.49 -9.08
CA GLY A 18 -6.05 3.96 -9.85
C GLY A 18 -4.76 3.82 -9.01
N PRO A 19 -3.78 3.07 -9.51
CA PRO A 19 -2.52 2.82 -8.84
C PRO A 19 -1.78 4.14 -8.59
N THR A 20 -1.39 4.41 -7.35
CA THR A 20 -0.55 5.57 -7.04
C THR A 20 0.92 5.17 -7.09
N VAL A 21 1.63 5.66 -8.12
CA VAL A 21 3.05 5.35 -8.42
C VAL A 21 4.03 6.45 -7.98
N CYS A 22 3.57 7.56 -7.40
CA CYS A 22 4.42 8.68 -6.94
C CYS A 22 5.42 9.24 -7.99
N LYS A 23 5.21 9.05 -9.30
CA LYS A 23 6.12 9.55 -10.36
C LYS A 23 6.35 11.07 -10.24
N LYS A 24 5.26 11.83 -10.09
CA LYS A 24 5.30 13.28 -9.81
C LYS A 24 6.05 13.67 -8.53
N LEU A 25 5.98 12.84 -7.48
CA LEU A 25 6.70 13.14 -6.25
C LEU A 25 8.21 12.97 -6.48
N LYS A 26 8.64 11.90 -7.16
CA LYS A 26 10.06 11.70 -7.53
C LYS A 26 10.59 12.81 -8.44
N GLU A 27 9.79 13.26 -9.42
CA GLU A 27 10.13 14.40 -10.29
C GLU A 27 10.20 15.73 -9.51
N GLN A 28 9.33 15.92 -8.51
CA GLN A 28 9.38 17.07 -7.61
C GLN A 28 10.55 17.01 -6.62
N THR A 29 11.03 15.82 -6.24
CA THR A 29 12.24 15.67 -5.40
C THR A 29 13.54 15.89 -6.18
N ALA A 30 13.54 15.66 -7.50
CA ALA A 30 14.70 15.96 -8.36
C ALA A 30 14.99 17.47 -8.44
N ASN A 31 13.96 18.30 -8.33
CA ASN A 31 14.08 19.74 -8.07
C ASN A 31 14.24 19.95 -6.55
N LYS A 32 15.47 19.83 -6.05
CA LYS A 32 15.87 19.84 -4.62
C LYS A 32 15.44 21.07 -3.79
N ASP A 33 14.75 22.05 -4.36
CA ASP A 33 14.46 23.34 -3.74
C ASP A 33 13.18 23.41 -2.88
N VAL A 34 12.45 22.31 -2.73
CA VAL A 34 11.22 22.32 -1.91
C VAL A 34 11.43 21.52 -0.62
N GLU A 35 11.61 22.22 0.50
CA GLU A 35 11.63 21.61 1.82
C GLU A 35 10.24 21.00 2.14
N LYS A 36 10.20 19.69 2.33
CA LYS A 36 8.97 18.92 2.58
C LYS A 36 8.80 18.68 4.08
N THR A 37 8.38 19.70 4.81
CA THR A 37 8.11 19.55 6.25
C THR A 37 6.72 18.98 6.47
N ILE A 38 6.63 17.89 7.27
CA ILE A 38 5.35 17.32 7.69
C ILE A 38 5.17 17.45 9.20
N GLU A 39 4.09 18.11 9.61
CA GLU A 39 3.68 18.11 11.00
C GLU A 39 2.84 16.88 11.30
N LEU A 40 3.24 16.15 12.34
CA LEU A 40 2.53 14.99 12.84
C LEU A 40 1.79 15.39 14.12
N ASN A 41 0.59 14.85 14.29
CA ASN A 41 -0.14 15.01 15.55
C ASN A 41 0.34 14.00 16.61
N GLU A 42 -0.21 14.13 17.82
CA GLU A 42 0.02 13.20 18.94
C GLU A 42 -0.36 11.74 18.67
N TYR A 43 -0.93 11.42 17.51
CA TYR A 43 -1.25 10.07 17.05
C TYR A 43 -0.37 9.62 15.87
N GLY A 44 0.68 10.37 15.54
CA GLY A 44 1.57 10.10 14.40
C GLY A 44 0.86 10.18 13.04
N ARG A 45 -0.24 10.91 12.96
CA ARG A 45 -0.95 11.20 11.70
C ARG A 45 -0.50 12.56 11.17
N PRO A 46 -0.30 12.69 9.85
CA PRO A 46 -0.01 13.98 9.25
C PRO A 46 -1.18 14.93 9.49
N LYS A 47 -0.89 16.12 10.04
CA LYS A 47 -1.87 17.20 10.18
C LYS A 47 -2.37 17.63 8.78
N PRO A 48 -3.58 18.21 8.69
CA PRO A 48 -4.04 18.85 7.45
C PRO A 48 -3.01 19.86 6.95
N GLY A 49 -2.65 19.79 5.67
CA GLY A 49 -1.63 20.65 5.09
C GLY A 49 -1.26 20.23 3.67
N LYS A 50 -0.48 21.10 3.00
CA LYS A 50 -0.05 20.95 1.59
C LYS A 50 0.51 19.56 1.27
N TRP A 51 1.22 18.97 2.22
CA TRP A 51 2.00 17.75 2.04
C TRP A 51 1.34 16.46 2.53
N LYS A 52 0.19 16.55 3.22
CA LYS A 52 -0.45 15.41 3.87
C LYS A 52 -0.73 14.22 2.93
N SER A 53 -1.25 14.52 1.73
CA SER A 53 -1.63 13.50 0.76
C SER A 53 -0.39 12.81 0.17
N GLN A 54 0.62 13.60 -0.16
CA GLN A 54 1.89 13.19 -0.72
C GLN A 54 2.68 12.36 0.29
N PHE A 55 2.71 12.77 1.56
CA PHE A 55 3.30 11.99 2.65
C PHE A 55 2.62 10.64 2.79
N THR A 56 1.28 10.63 2.89
CA THR A 56 0.51 9.38 3.01
C THR A 56 0.75 8.45 1.82
N THR A 57 0.87 9.01 0.62
CA THR A 57 1.12 8.24 -0.59
C THR A 57 2.54 7.70 -0.59
N TYR A 58 3.53 8.53 -0.24
CA TYR A 58 4.94 8.17 -0.19
C TYR A 58 5.21 7.01 0.78
N ILE A 59 4.70 7.09 2.02
CA ILE A 59 4.89 6.00 3.00
C ILE A 59 4.30 4.67 2.50
N GLY A 60 3.22 4.72 1.71
CA GLY A 60 2.63 3.54 1.09
C GLY A 60 3.48 3.03 -0.08
N VAL A 61 3.98 3.92 -0.94
CA VAL A 61 4.87 3.55 -2.05
C VAL A 61 6.18 2.95 -1.55
N ILE A 62 6.82 3.55 -0.55
CA ILE A 62 8.11 3.06 -0.06
C ILE A 62 8.00 1.69 0.59
N GLY A 63 6.93 1.43 1.35
CA GLY A 63 6.66 0.10 1.89
C GLY A 63 6.48 -0.94 0.79
N ARG A 64 5.81 -0.60 -0.30
CA ARG A 64 5.58 -1.49 -1.46
C ARG A 64 6.81 -1.72 -2.32
N GLN A 65 7.69 -0.71 -2.44
CA GLN A 65 8.91 -0.80 -3.23
C GLN A 65 10.03 -1.53 -2.49
N ARG A 66 10.11 -1.36 -1.17
CA ARG A 66 11.20 -1.93 -0.35
C ARG A 66 10.89 -3.33 0.16
N VAL A 67 9.62 -3.68 0.40
CA VAL A 67 9.23 -4.98 0.95
C VAL A 67 8.62 -5.88 -0.11
N ASP A 68 9.25 -7.05 -0.31
CA ASP A 68 8.82 -8.06 -1.27
C ASP A 68 7.38 -8.52 -0.98
N ILE A 69 6.57 -8.63 -2.04
CA ILE A 69 5.19 -9.14 -2.00
C ILE A 69 5.11 -10.58 -1.45
N ASN A 70 6.16 -11.37 -1.67
CA ASN A 70 6.30 -12.75 -1.19
C ASN A 70 6.59 -12.83 0.31
N THR A 71 6.90 -11.72 0.98
CA THR A 71 7.08 -11.71 2.43
C THR A 71 5.79 -12.16 3.10
N GLU A 72 5.84 -13.13 4.02
CA GLU A 72 4.65 -13.70 4.65
C GLU A 72 3.84 -12.64 5.42
N SER A 73 4.50 -11.93 6.33
CA SER A 73 3.90 -10.90 7.18
C SER A 73 4.84 -9.72 7.45
N TRP A 74 4.27 -8.57 7.81
CA TRP A 74 5.09 -7.39 8.19
C TRP A 74 5.97 -7.64 9.43
N LYS A 75 5.58 -8.59 10.29
CA LYS A 75 6.32 -8.91 11.52
C LYS A 75 7.68 -9.52 11.19
N VAL A 76 7.74 -10.41 10.19
CA VAL A 76 8.97 -11.12 9.78
C VAL A 76 9.92 -10.27 8.92
N VAL A 77 9.49 -9.09 8.46
CA VAL A 77 10.37 -8.17 7.73
C VAL A 77 11.58 -7.80 8.59
N ASN A 78 12.78 -7.97 8.01
CA ASN A 78 14.06 -7.71 8.68
C ASN A 78 14.12 -6.30 9.31
N GLN A 79 14.64 -6.20 10.53
CA GLN A 79 14.70 -4.95 11.27
C GLN A 79 15.61 -3.91 10.59
N GLY A 80 16.70 -4.35 9.95
CA GLY A 80 17.55 -3.51 9.11
C GLY A 80 16.77 -2.88 7.95
N LEU A 81 15.94 -3.66 7.24
CA LEU A 81 15.10 -3.14 6.17
C LEU A 81 14.06 -2.14 6.69
N LYS A 82 13.45 -2.42 7.84
CA LYS A 82 12.55 -1.47 8.53
C LYS A 82 13.27 -0.16 8.88
N ASN A 83 14.53 -0.23 9.32
CA ASN A 83 15.35 0.93 9.61
C ASN A 83 15.67 1.71 8.33
N THR A 84 16.03 1.06 7.22
CA THR A 84 16.23 1.72 5.93
C THR A 84 14.98 2.45 5.45
N ILE A 85 13.82 1.80 5.51
CA ILE A 85 12.53 2.44 5.17
C ILE A 85 12.29 3.68 6.04
N TRP A 86 12.61 3.61 7.33
CA TRP A 86 12.48 4.76 8.23
C TRP A 86 13.43 5.89 7.85
N GLN A 87 14.70 5.60 7.56
CA GLN A 87 15.69 6.61 7.14
C GLN A 87 15.28 7.30 5.83
N ASP A 88 14.78 6.54 4.85
CA ASP A 88 14.27 7.11 3.60
C ASP A 88 13.06 8.04 3.83
N ILE A 89 12.21 7.74 4.82
CA ILE A 89 11.09 8.60 5.21
C ILE A 89 11.59 9.86 5.92
N LYS A 90 12.56 9.74 6.84
CA LYS A 90 13.15 10.91 7.52
C LYS A 90 13.81 11.86 6.54
N GLY A 91 14.62 11.32 5.62
CA GLY A 91 15.36 12.10 4.64
C GLY A 91 14.46 12.84 3.65
N GLU A 92 13.36 12.23 3.22
CA GLU A 92 12.43 12.85 2.27
C GLU A 92 11.54 13.93 2.91
N TRP A 93 11.25 13.82 4.22
CA TRP A 93 10.24 14.65 4.90
C TRP A 93 10.79 15.53 6.04
N ASN A 94 12.11 15.67 6.12
CA ASN A 94 12.84 16.42 7.15
C ASN A 94 12.34 16.16 8.59
N ILE A 95 11.99 14.90 8.90
CA ILE A 95 11.49 14.52 10.22
C ILE A 95 12.68 14.47 11.17
N LYS A 96 12.72 15.36 12.16
CA LYS A 96 13.84 15.46 13.12
C LYS A 96 13.79 14.32 14.15
N ASP A 97 12.61 14.08 14.72
CA ASP A 97 12.44 13.17 15.86
C ASP A 97 11.92 11.78 15.50
N ASP A 98 12.29 10.79 16.30
CA ASP A 98 11.84 9.40 16.18
C ASP A 98 10.57 9.10 16.99
N GLU A 99 9.98 10.10 17.64
CA GLU A 99 8.79 9.96 18.51
C GLU A 99 7.63 9.23 17.82
N HIS A 100 7.40 9.55 16.55
CA HIS A 100 6.30 8.98 15.77
C HIS A 100 6.71 7.79 14.90
N LYS A 101 7.98 7.36 14.94
CA LYS A 101 8.53 6.24 14.16
C LYS A 101 7.65 5.00 14.25
N LYS A 102 7.33 4.58 15.48
CA LYS A 102 6.52 3.36 15.72
C LYS A 102 5.16 3.44 15.03
N ARG A 103 4.52 4.61 15.04
CA ARG A 103 3.19 4.81 14.45
C ARG A 103 3.24 4.89 12.93
N ILE A 104 4.22 5.59 12.37
CA ILE A 104 4.45 5.66 10.93
C ILE A 104 4.77 4.26 10.40
N MET A 105 5.68 3.52 11.04
CA MET A 105 6.04 2.16 10.63
C MET A 105 4.87 1.18 10.74
N LYS A 106 4.00 1.34 11.76
CA LYS A 106 2.74 0.58 11.84
C LYS A 106 1.83 0.88 10.63
N ARG A 107 1.76 2.15 10.20
CA ARG A 107 0.98 2.56 9.03
C ARG A 107 1.57 2.05 7.72
N VAL A 108 2.89 2.08 7.55
CA VAL A 108 3.59 1.47 6.41
C VAL A 108 3.24 -0.01 6.31
N GLY A 109 3.36 -0.74 7.42
CA GLY A 109 3.01 -2.16 7.46
C GLY A 109 1.54 -2.44 7.13
N LYS A 110 0.61 -1.59 7.58
CA LYS A 110 -0.80 -1.67 7.18
C LYS A 110 -0.97 -1.46 5.68
N LEU A 111 -0.40 -0.40 5.11
CA LEU A 111 -0.52 -0.07 3.69
C LEU A 111 0.10 -1.16 2.79
N TRP A 112 1.20 -1.78 3.23
CA TRP A 112 1.79 -2.92 2.55
C TRP A 112 0.89 -4.15 2.60
N LYS A 113 0.27 -4.48 3.75
CA LYS A 113 -0.73 -5.57 3.84
C LYS A 113 -1.94 -5.31 2.95
N ASP A 114 -2.50 -4.09 3.00
CA ASP A 114 -3.64 -3.69 2.16
C ASP A 114 -3.27 -3.76 0.66
N PHE A 115 -2.01 -3.53 0.31
CA PHE A 115 -1.50 -3.74 -1.05
C PHE A 115 -1.42 -5.22 -1.42
N LYS A 116 -0.82 -6.05 -0.55
CA LYS A 116 -0.73 -7.51 -0.77
C LYS A 116 -2.12 -8.13 -0.96
N SER A 117 -3.10 -7.73 -0.16
CA SER A 117 -4.51 -8.16 -0.33
C SER A 117 -5.04 -7.83 -1.72
N ARG A 118 -4.88 -6.59 -2.18
CA ARG A 118 -5.31 -6.17 -3.53
C ARG A 118 -4.59 -6.93 -4.65
N MET A 119 -3.35 -7.36 -4.42
CA MET A 119 -2.63 -8.17 -5.39
C MET A 119 -3.18 -9.60 -5.45
N VAL A 120 -3.60 -10.16 -4.32
CA VAL A 120 -4.34 -11.43 -4.31
C VAL A 120 -5.64 -11.31 -5.10
N ASP A 121 -6.42 -10.24 -4.88
CA ASP A 121 -7.68 -10.05 -5.60
C ASP A 121 -7.46 -9.96 -7.12
N LYS A 122 -6.47 -9.16 -7.55
CA LYS A 122 -6.07 -9.06 -8.97
C LYS A 122 -5.63 -10.39 -9.57
N LEU A 123 -4.91 -11.21 -8.81
CA LEU A 123 -4.49 -12.52 -9.27
C LEU A 123 -5.69 -13.41 -9.63
N PHE A 124 -6.75 -13.37 -8.81
CA PHE A 124 -7.98 -14.13 -9.05
C PHE A 124 -8.86 -13.52 -10.15
N GLU A 125 -8.78 -12.22 -10.36
CA GLU A 125 -9.40 -11.53 -11.51
C GLU A 125 -8.66 -11.82 -12.83
N GLY A 126 -7.49 -12.49 -12.77
CA GLY A 126 -6.65 -12.78 -13.94
C GLY A 126 -5.85 -11.59 -14.45
N GLU A 127 -5.75 -10.51 -13.66
CA GLU A 127 -4.97 -9.33 -14.01
C GLU A 127 -3.49 -9.52 -13.67
N ASP A 128 -2.59 -9.15 -14.59
CA ASP A 128 -1.16 -9.03 -14.31
C ASP A 128 -0.83 -7.61 -13.77
N PRO A 129 -0.48 -7.45 -12.48
CA PRO A 129 -0.12 -6.17 -11.90
C PRO A 129 1.26 -5.66 -12.34
N CYS A 130 2.09 -6.46 -13.02
CA CYS A 130 3.45 -6.07 -13.41
C CYS A 130 3.46 -4.86 -14.36
N GLU A 131 2.46 -4.72 -15.24
CA GLU A 131 2.32 -3.55 -16.13
C GLU A 131 2.02 -2.27 -15.36
N LYS A 132 1.39 -2.41 -14.19
CA LYS A 132 0.87 -1.30 -13.38
C LYS A 132 1.85 -0.87 -12.30
N TYR A 133 2.70 -1.79 -11.85
CA TYR A 133 3.65 -1.59 -10.77
C TYR A 133 5.05 -2.00 -11.22
N ASP A 134 5.77 -1.04 -11.80
CA ASP A 134 7.15 -1.17 -12.32
C ASP A 134 8.16 -1.76 -11.29
N TYR A 135 7.82 -1.75 -10.00
CA TYR A 135 8.63 -2.29 -8.90
C TYR A 135 8.33 -3.75 -8.52
N ILE A 136 7.29 -4.36 -9.10
CA ILE A 136 7.04 -5.81 -8.99
C ILE A 136 7.70 -6.47 -10.19
N LYS A 137 8.77 -7.24 -9.97
CA LYS A 137 9.38 -8.03 -11.05
C LYS A 137 8.47 -9.21 -11.40
N LYS A 138 8.44 -9.59 -12.68
CA LYS A 138 7.71 -10.78 -13.16
C LYS A 138 8.05 -12.03 -12.37
N GLU A 139 9.32 -12.23 -12.02
CA GLU A 139 9.75 -13.37 -11.19
C GLU A 139 9.12 -13.37 -9.79
N GLN A 140 9.03 -12.19 -9.16
CA GLN A 140 8.39 -12.05 -7.85
C GLN A 140 6.90 -12.31 -7.94
N TRP A 141 6.27 -11.87 -9.04
CA TRP A 141 4.86 -12.11 -9.32
C TRP A 141 4.56 -13.59 -9.57
N GLU A 142 5.36 -14.26 -10.40
CA GLU A 142 5.21 -15.70 -10.68
C GLU A 142 5.38 -16.55 -9.42
N LYS A 143 6.36 -16.22 -8.56
CA LYS A 143 6.51 -16.87 -7.26
C LYS A 143 5.27 -16.67 -6.38
N PHE A 144 4.74 -15.44 -6.37
CA PHE A 144 3.55 -15.10 -5.60
C PHE A 144 2.31 -15.84 -6.11
N ARG A 145 2.14 -15.92 -7.44
CA ARG A 145 1.09 -16.69 -8.09
C ARG A 145 1.16 -18.16 -7.73
N LYS A 146 2.32 -18.82 -7.91
CA LYS A 146 2.50 -20.23 -7.57
C LYS A 146 2.16 -20.52 -6.10
N ALA A 147 2.54 -19.63 -5.19
CA ALA A 147 2.24 -19.76 -3.76
C ALA A 147 0.74 -19.56 -3.43
N LYS A 148 -0.05 -18.93 -4.31
CA LYS A 148 -1.49 -18.66 -4.14
C LYS A 148 -2.38 -19.53 -5.00
N GLU A 149 -1.79 -20.23 -5.97
CA GLU A 149 -2.44 -21.20 -6.83
C GLU A 149 -2.50 -22.59 -6.20
N THR A 150 -1.90 -22.78 -5.01
CA THR A 150 -1.99 -24.04 -4.25
C THR A 150 -3.45 -24.34 -3.92
N PRO A 151 -3.88 -25.62 -4.04
CA PRO A 151 -5.26 -26.03 -3.80
C PRO A 151 -5.75 -25.64 -2.40
N GLU A 152 -4.87 -25.74 -1.39
CA GLU A 152 -5.14 -25.28 -0.01
C GLU A 152 -5.55 -23.81 0.06
N PHE A 153 -4.91 -22.93 -0.72
CA PHE A 153 -5.23 -21.51 -0.70
C PHE A 153 -6.55 -21.20 -1.44
N LYS A 154 -6.85 -21.94 -2.52
CA LYS A 154 -8.12 -21.83 -3.25
C LYS A 154 -9.28 -22.33 -2.39
N GLU A 155 -9.08 -23.38 -1.62
CA GLU A 155 -10.08 -23.98 -0.73
C GLU A 155 -10.41 -23.06 0.45
N ILE A 156 -9.40 -22.52 1.15
CA ILE A 156 -9.61 -21.56 2.25
C ILE A 156 -10.43 -20.34 1.79
N ARG A 157 -10.15 -19.80 0.60
CA ARG A 157 -10.88 -18.63 0.09
C ARG A 157 -12.31 -18.95 -0.36
N SER A 158 -12.55 -20.17 -0.86
CA SER A 158 -13.89 -20.60 -1.28
C SER A 158 -14.81 -20.85 -0.09
N LEU A 159 -14.25 -21.15 1.09
CA LEU A 159 -14.99 -21.34 2.35
C LEU A 159 -15.33 -20.03 3.08
N GLU A 160 -14.65 -18.91 2.76
CA GLU A 160 -14.88 -17.60 3.38
C GLU A 160 -15.73 -16.63 2.51
N GLY A 161 -16.34 -17.13 1.43
CA GLY A 161 -17.25 -16.36 0.56
C GLY A 161 -18.70 -16.40 1.04
#